data_AF-A0A9P6XQT1-F1
#
_entry.id   AF-A0A9P6XQT1-F1
#
_cell.length_a   1.000
_cell.length_b   1.000
_cell.length_c   1.000
_cell.angle_alpha   90.00
_cell.angle_beta   90.00
_cell.angle_gamma   90.00
#
_symmetry.space_group_name_H-M   'P 1'
#
loop_
_entity.id
_entity.type
_entity.pdbx_description
1 polymer ?
#
loop_
_entity_poly.entity_id
_entity_poly.type
_entity_poly.pdbx_seq_one_letter_code
_entity_poly.pdbx_strand_id
1 'polypeptide(L)'
;MEQLARDARITTLYEGTTGIQALDLIGRKTASSQGAGLKLMLAEIEAFAKEHEGNEALAEFIGPLRAKAAEWGALTMDVLKRASANPDELGAASYDYLFYSGYVVLAYWWARSVAAADASAHGAAFAQGKRETARPAPPR
;
A
#
# COMPACT_ATOMS: atom_id res chain seq x y z
N MET A 1 -14.21 20.83 13.41
CA MET A 1 -13.32 20.45 12.28
C MET A 1 -11.99 21.17 12.32
N GLU A 2 -11.94 22.48 12.57
CA GLU A 2 -10.68 23.27 12.63
C GLU A 2 -9.66 22.74 13.65
N GLN A 3 -10.09 22.44 14.87
CA GLN A 3 -9.23 21.84 15.91
C GLN A 3 -8.55 20.54 15.44
N LEU A 4 -9.30 19.63 14.80
CA LEU A 4 -8.76 18.37 14.29
C LEU A 4 -7.68 18.61 13.22
N ALA A 5 -7.87 19.61 12.35
CA ALA A 5 -6.89 19.94 11.32
C ALA A 5 -5.60 20.54 11.92
N ARG A 6 -5.72 21.37 12.97
CA ARG A 6 -4.57 21.90 13.69
C ARG A 6 -3.80 20.80 14.42
N ASP A 7 -4.52 19.94 15.14
CA ASP A 7 -3.91 18.84 15.90
C ASP A 7 -3.24 17.82 14.97
N ALA A 8 -3.84 17.54 13.80
CA ALA A 8 -3.24 16.62 12.82
C ALA A 8 -1.97 17.19 12.16
N ARG A 9 -1.77 18.52 12.11
CA ARG A 9 -0.65 19.12 11.35
C ARG A 9 0.72 18.70 11.90
N ILE A 10 0.84 18.61 13.22
CA ILE A 10 2.12 18.26 13.86
C ILE A 10 2.59 16.85 13.53
N THR A 11 1.66 15.93 13.20
CA THR A 11 1.96 14.52 12.92
C THR A 11 2.81 14.32 11.67
N THR A 12 2.85 15.30 10.77
CA THR A 12 3.68 15.28 9.54
C THR A 12 5.07 15.88 9.72
N LEU A 13 5.37 16.43 10.91
CA LEU A 13 6.57 17.22 11.20
C LEU A 13 7.39 16.64 12.35
N TYR A 14 6.72 16.24 13.43
CA TYR A 14 7.36 15.70 14.64
C TYR A 14 7.80 14.25 14.41
N GLU A 15 8.87 13.81 15.09
CA GLU A 15 9.49 12.47 14.92
C GLU A 15 9.97 12.14 13.49
N GLY A 16 10.29 13.19 12.74
CA GLY A 16 10.79 13.10 11.37
C GLY A 16 9.70 13.50 10.38
N THR A 17 10.02 14.49 9.55
CA THR A 17 9.08 14.99 8.55
C THR A 17 8.71 13.90 7.54
N THR A 18 7.58 14.04 6.86
CA THR A 18 7.18 13.10 5.80
C THR A 18 8.29 12.84 4.77
N GLY A 19 9.08 13.87 4.42
CA GLY A 19 10.22 13.72 3.51
C GLY A 19 11.36 12.88 4.09
N ILE A 20 11.67 13.04 5.38
CA ILE A 20 12.69 12.22 6.06
C ILE A 20 12.23 10.75 6.16
N GLN A 21 10.94 10.52 6.46
CA GLN A 21 10.37 9.17 6.48
C GLN A 21 10.39 8.52 5.08
N ALA A 22 10.08 9.31 4.05
CA ALA A 22 10.13 8.87 2.66
C ALA A 22 11.54 8.44 2.22
N LEU A 23 12.56 9.25 2.56
CA LEU A 23 13.97 8.94 2.31
C LEU A 23 14.43 7.69 3.06
N ASP A 24 14.00 7.52 4.32
CA ASP A 24 14.28 6.30 5.08
C ASP A 24 13.70 5.07 4.36
N LEU A 25 12.43 5.12 3.96
CA LEU A 25 11.76 4.00 3.32
C LEU A 25 12.45 3.56 2.03
N ILE A 26 12.68 4.47 1.09
CA ILE A 26 13.25 4.10 -0.22
C ILE A 26 14.76 3.85 -0.15
N GLY A 27 15.48 4.63 0.64
CA GLY A 27 16.94 4.50 0.77
C GLY A 27 17.31 3.33 1.70
N ARG A 28 17.03 3.47 2.99
CA ARG A 28 17.55 2.54 4.00
C ARG A 28 16.73 1.25 4.08
N LYS A 29 15.40 1.33 4.05
CA LYS A 29 14.53 0.15 4.21
C LYS A 29 14.37 -0.65 2.91
N THR A 30 14.51 0.00 1.76
CA THR A 30 14.37 -0.65 0.45
C THR A 30 15.71 -0.85 -0.25
N ALA A 31 16.44 0.21 -0.60
CA ALA A 31 17.68 0.08 -1.38
C ALA A 31 18.78 -0.69 -0.62
N SER A 32 19.07 -0.28 0.62
CA SER A 32 20.13 -0.94 1.42
C SER A 32 19.81 -2.40 1.75
N SER A 33 18.53 -2.77 1.83
CA SER A 33 18.08 -4.15 2.09
C SER A 33 17.86 -4.98 0.81
N GLN A 34 18.16 -4.41 -0.36
CA GLN A 34 17.87 -5.02 -1.67
C GLN A 34 16.39 -5.46 -1.80
N GLY A 35 15.50 -4.63 -1.26
CA GLY A 35 14.05 -4.82 -1.28
C GLY A 35 13.55 -5.98 -0.42
N ALA A 36 14.29 -6.44 0.60
CA ALA A 36 13.89 -7.58 1.41
C ALA A 36 12.48 -7.42 2.02
N GLY A 37 12.19 -6.26 2.61
CA GLY A 37 10.85 -5.97 3.17
C GLY A 37 9.77 -5.87 2.10
N LEU A 38 10.07 -5.29 0.94
CA LEU A 38 9.15 -5.25 -0.21
C LEU A 38 8.81 -6.66 -0.69
N LYS A 39 9.82 -7.53 -0.86
CA LYS A 39 9.62 -8.92 -1.28
C LYS A 39 8.71 -9.68 -0.33
N LEU A 40 8.88 -9.48 0.98
CA LEU A 40 8.00 -10.06 2.00
C LEU A 40 6.56 -9.57 1.84
N MET A 41 6.36 -8.25 1.74
CA MET A 41 5.02 -7.67 1.58
C MET A 41 4.33 -8.13 0.30
N LEU A 42 5.04 -8.17 -0.84
CA LEU A 42 4.52 -8.67 -2.11
C LEU A 42 4.14 -10.15 -2.02
N ALA A 43 4.92 -10.95 -1.30
CA ALA A 43 4.61 -12.35 -1.06
C ALA A 43 3.35 -12.53 -0.18
N GLU A 44 3.15 -11.69 0.84
CA GLU A 44 1.91 -11.69 1.64
C GLU A 44 0.68 -11.35 0.80
N ILE A 45 0.78 -10.33 -0.06
CA ILE A 45 -0.30 -9.95 -0.98
C ILE A 45 -0.62 -11.10 -1.93
N GLU A 46 0.39 -11.73 -2.51
CA GLU A 46 0.18 -12.84 -3.44
C GLU A 46 -0.37 -14.09 -2.74
N ALA A 47 0.06 -14.38 -1.51
CA ALA A 47 -0.48 -15.48 -0.71
C ALA A 47 -1.97 -15.28 -0.42
N PHE A 48 -2.35 -14.07 0.02
CA PHE A 48 -3.76 -13.72 0.24
C PHE A 48 -4.59 -13.83 -1.04
N ALA A 49 -4.05 -13.35 -2.16
CA ALA A 49 -4.73 -13.42 -3.45
C ALA A 49 -4.95 -14.86 -3.93
N LYS A 50 -4.00 -15.77 -3.65
CA LYS A 50 -4.15 -17.21 -3.93
C LYS A 50 -5.14 -17.89 -3.00
N GLU A 51 -5.10 -17.58 -1.71
CA GLU A 51 -6.04 -18.13 -0.71
C GLU A 51 -7.50 -17.87 -1.09
N HIS A 52 -7.77 -16.70 -1.67
CA HIS A 52 -9.11 -16.29 -2.08
C HIS A 52 -9.34 -16.35 -3.60
N GLU A 53 -8.51 -17.09 -4.32
CA GLU A 53 -8.71 -17.32 -5.75
C GLU A 53 -10.04 -18.04 -5.98
N GLY A 54 -10.87 -17.50 -6.88
CA GLY A 54 -12.22 -18.02 -7.14
C GLY A 54 -13.30 -17.59 -6.14
N ASN A 55 -12.98 -16.81 -5.10
CA ASN A 55 -14.01 -16.19 -4.26
C ASN A 55 -14.65 -15.00 -5.01
N GLU A 56 -15.87 -15.20 -5.52
CA GLU A 56 -16.62 -14.19 -6.29
C GLU A 56 -16.79 -12.87 -5.51
N ALA A 57 -16.97 -12.94 -4.18
CA ALA A 57 -17.12 -11.75 -3.36
C ALA A 57 -15.83 -10.92 -3.22
N LEU A 58 -14.66 -11.55 -3.47
CA LEU A 58 -13.36 -10.89 -3.39
C LEU A 58 -12.73 -10.58 -4.76
N ALA A 59 -13.31 -11.11 -5.84
CA ALA A 59 -12.78 -10.99 -7.20
C ALA A 59 -12.60 -9.53 -7.62
N GLU A 60 -13.52 -8.63 -7.23
CA GLU A 60 -13.43 -7.19 -7.55
C GLU A 60 -12.22 -6.48 -6.90
N PHE A 61 -11.66 -7.02 -5.81
CA PHE A 61 -10.53 -6.41 -5.09
C PHE A 61 -9.19 -7.06 -5.43
N ILE A 62 -9.16 -8.39 -5.59
CA ILE A 62 -7.92 -9.15 -5.77
C ILE A 62 -7.21 -8.78 -7.08
N GLY A 63 -7.95 -8.62 -8.18
CA GLY A 63 -7.39 -8.26 -9.48
C GLY A 63 -6.62 -6.93 -9.45
N PRO A 64 -7.26 -5.82 -9.06
CA PRO A 64 -6.60 -4.53 -8.90
C PRO A 64 -5.44 -4.54 -7.90
N LEU A 65 -5.58 -5.27 -6.78
CA LEU A 65 -4.53 -5.39 -5.78
C LEU A 65 -3.28 -6.07 -6.34
N ARG A 66 -3.43 -7.22 -7.01
CA ARG A 66 -2.31 -7.92 -7.68
C ARG A 66 -1.63 -7.02 -8.71
N ALA A 67 -2.41 -6.32 -9.54
CA ALA A 67 -1.87 -5.41 -10.54
C ALA A 67 -1.04 -4.29 -9.92
N LYS A 68 -1.54 -3.65 -8.86
CA LYS A 68 -0.84 -2.56 -8.18
C LYS A 68 0.36 -3.02 -7.36
N ALA A 69 0.33 -4.22 -6.80
CA ALA A 69 1.47 -4.84 -6.15
C ALA A 69 2.59 -5.16 -7.16
N ALA A 70 2.24 -5.69 -8.34
CA ALA A 70 3.21 -5.93 -9.41
C ALA A 70 3.82 -4.61 -9.93
N GLU A 71 2.99 -3.59 -10.13
CA GLU A 71 3.45 -2.24 -10.51
C GLU A 71 4.38 -1.64 -9.45
N TRP A 72 4.07 -1.81 -8.15
CA TRP A 72 4.95 -1.36 -7.07
C TRP A 72 6.32 -2.01 -7.16
N GLY A 73 6.39 -3.33 -7.33
CA GLY A 73 7.65 -4.06 -7.49
C GLY A 73 8.45 -3.58 -8.70
N ALA A 74 7.79 -3.36 -9.84
CA ALA A 74 8.43 -2.85 -11.05
C ALA A 74 8.98 -1.43 -10.86
N LEU A 75 8.19 -0.52 -10.29
CA LEU A 75 8.61 0.85 -9.99
C LEU A 75 9.81 0.89 -9.04
N THR A 76 9.83 0.03 -8.01
CA THR A 76 10.99 -0.07 -7.11
C THR A 76 12.25 -0.47 -7.89
N MET A 77 12.16 -1.50 -8.74
CA MET A 77 13.30 -1.96 -9.53
C MET A 77 13.80 -0.89 -10.49
N ASP A 78 12.90 -0.17 -11.14
CA ASP A 78 13.25 0.93 -12.05
C ASP A 78 13.96 2.08 -11.33
N VAL A 79 13.46 2.50 -10.17
CA VAL A 79 14.10 3.54 -9.36
C VAL A 79 15.48 3.09 -8.88
N LEU A 80 15.61 1.86 -8.36
CA LEU A 80 16.91 1.33 -7.92
C LEU A 80 17.92 1.24 -9.07
N LYS A 81 17.46 0.88 -10.27
CA LYS A 81 18.30 0.86 -11.47
C LYS A 81 18.79 2.26 -11.84
N ARG A 82 17.91 3.27 -11.85
CA ARG A 82 18.30 4.67 -12.13
C ARG A 82 19.25 5.20 -11.05
N ALA A 83 19.00 4.85 -9.79
CA ALA A 83 19.83 5.23 -8.65
C ALA A 83 21.27 4.72 -8.76
N SER A 84 21.50 3.58 -9.43
CA SER A 84 22.86 3.06 -9.67
C SER A 84 23.73 3.99 -10.52
N ALA A 85 23.12 4.79 -11.39
CA ALA A 85 23.79 5.78 -12.23
C ALA A 85 23.73 7.19 -11.63
N ASN A 86 22.64 7.52 -10.95
CA ASN A 86 22.42 8.81 -10.31
C ASN A 86 21.76 8.64 -8.92
N PRO A 87 22.53 8.74 -7.81
CA PRO A 87 21.99 8.57 -6.46
C PRO A 87 20.82 9.51 -6.10
N ASP A 88 20.71 10.67 -6.75
CA ASP A 88 19.65 11.66 -6.50
C ASP A 88 18.26 11.15 -6.91
N GLU A 89 18.18 10.12 -7.76
CA GLU A 89 16.92 9.48 -8.17
C GLU A 89 16.14 8.90 -6.97
N LEU A 90 16.84 8.41 -5.94
CA LEU A 90 16.19 7.96 -4.71
C LEU A 90 15.49 9.11 -3.98
N GLY A 91 16.18 10.25 -3.89
CA GLY A 91 15.63 11.44 -3.26
C GLY A 91 14.44 11.99 -4.03
N ALA A 92 14.57 12.09 -5.35
CA ALA A 92 13.54 12.58 -6.25
C ALA A 92 12.24 11.74 -6.20
N ALA A 93 12.37 10.41 -6.13
CA ALA A 93 11.22 9.50 -6.09
C ALA A 93 10.66 9.27 -4.67
N SER A 94 11.37 9.66 -3.62
CA SER A 94 11.09 9.23 -2.24
C SER A 94 9.65 9.50 -1.78
N TYR A 95 9.16 10.72 -1.98
CA TYR A 95 7.84 11.13 -1.48
C TYR A 95 6.71 10.37 -2.19
N ASP A 96 6.75 10.30 -3.51
CA ASP A 96 5.75 9.54 -4.29
C ASP A 96 5.82 8.05 -3.98
N TYR A 97 7.03 7.50 -3.78
CA TYR A 97 7.22 6.11 -3.39
C TYR A 97 6.57 5.80 -2.03
N LEU A 98 6.71 6.70 -1.05
CA LEU A 98 6.07 6.57 0.26
C LEU A 98 4.55 6.49 0.13
N PHE A 99 3.92 7.40 -0.60
CA PHE A 99 2.46 7.37 -0.76
C PHE A 99 1.98 6.19 -1.59
N TYR A 100 2.66 5.88 -2.70
CA TYR A 100 2.31 4.75 -3.56
C TYR A 100 2.35 3.43 -2.79
N SER A 101 3.42 3.19 -2.01
CA SER A 101 3.51 2.01 -1.14
C SER A 101 2.37 1.94 -0.13
N GLY A 102 2.05 3.08 0.52
CA GLY A 102 0.93 3.19 1.45
C GLY A 102 -0.42 2.84 0.81
N TYR A 103 -0.68 3.28 -0.43
CA TYR A 103 -1.91 2.96 -1.13
C TYR A 103 -2.06 1.46 -1.44
N VAL A 104 -0.98 0.80 -1.86
CA VAL A 104 -1.00 -0.65 -2.08
C VAL A 104 -1.22 -1.41 -0.78
N VAL A 105 -0.55 -1.02 0.30
CA VAL A 105 -0.74 -1.62 1.64
C VAL A 105 -2.17 -1.39 2.15
N LEU A 106 -2.75 -0.21 1.94
CA LEU A 106 -4.13 0.08 2.33
C LEU A 106 -5.12 -0.78 1.54
N ALA A 107 -4.94 -0.92 0.23
CA ALA A 107 -5.77 -1.78 -0.61
C ALA A 107 -5.73 -3.25 -0.14
N TYR A 108 -4.55 -3.75 0.23
CA TYR A 108 -4.40 -5.08 0.82
C TYR A 108 -5.22 -5.24 2.10
N TRP A 109 -5.12 -4.30 3.05
CA TRP A 109 -5.86 -4.36 4.30
C TRP A 109 -7.37 -4.19 4.13
N TRP A 110 -7.81 -3.41 3.13
CA TRP A 110 -9.23 -3.33 2.79
C TRP A 110 -9.77 -4.65 2.23
N ALA A 111 -9.05 -5.30 1.32
CA ALA A 111 -9.44 -6.61 0.81
C ALA A 111 -9.51 -7.65 1.95
N ARG A 112 -8.53 -7.65 2.87
CA ARG A 112 -8.56 -8.49 4.08
C ARG A 112 -9.74 -8.17 4.99
N SER A 113 -10.09 -6.89 5.13
CA SER A 113 -11.25 -6.49 5.94
C SER A 113 -12.56 -6.98 5.34
N VAL A 114 -12.68 -7.07 4.00
CA VAL A 114 -13.86 -7.66 3.35
C VAL A 114 -13.92 -9.16 3.62
N ALA A 115 -12.81 -9.87 3.41
CA ALA A 115 -12.73 -11.31 3.67
C ALA A 115 -13.09 -11.65 5.12
N ALA A 116 -12.54 -10.88 6.07
CA ALA A 116 -12.83 -11.06 7.49
C ALA A 116 -14.28 -10.73 7.86
N ALA A 117 -14.87 -9.69 7.25
CA ALA A 117 -16.26 -9.32 7.51
C ALA A 117 -17.22 -10.39 7.00
N ASP A 118 -16.95 -10.97 5.83
CA ASP A 118 -17.74 -12.06 5.25
C ASP A 118 -17.71 -13.34 6.09
N ALA A 119 -16.60 -13.61 6.79
CA ALA A 119 -16.46 -14.73 7.70
C ALA A 119 -16.95 -14.43 9.14
N SER A 120 -17.36 -13.20 9.43
CA SER A 120 -17.71 -12.78 10.80
C SER A 120 -19.17 -13.04 11.14
N ALA A 121 -19.47 -13.09 12.44
CA ALA A 121 -20.85 -13.13 12.94
C ALA A 121 -21.56 -11.76 12.94
N HIS A 122 -20.91 -10.72 12.38
CA HIS A 122 -21.55 -9.41 12.25
C HIS A 122 -22.68 -9.45 11.20
N GLY A 123 -23.68 -8.59 11.38
CA GLY A 123 -24.83 -8.55 10.48
C GLY A 123 -24.45 -8.12 9.04
N ALA A 124 -25.30 -8.47 8.08
CA ALA A 124 -25.10 -8.21 6.65
C ALA A 124 -24.79 -6.74 6.33
N ALA A 125 -25.38 -5.79 7.08
CA ALA A 125 -25.11 -4.36 6.90
C ALA A 125 -23.65 -3.97 7.16
N PHE A 126 -22.99 -4.62 8.12
CA PHE A 126 -21.58 -4.38 8.42
C PHE A 126 -20.68 -4.92 7.30
N ALA A 127 -20.94 -6.14 6.84
CA ALA A 127 -20.21 -6.75 5.72
C ALA A 127 -20.36 -5.92 4.44
N GLN A 128 -21.58 -5.48 4.13
CA GLN A 128 -21.85 -4.60 3.00
C GLN A 128 -21.10 -3.26 3.10
N GLY A 129 -21.11 -2.62 4.28
CA GLY A 129 -20.36 -1.38 4.49
C GLY A 129 -18.85 -1.53 4.29
N LYS A 130 -18.28 -2.69 4.67
CA LYS A 130 -16.86 -3.01 4.41
C LYS A 130 -16.57 -3.18 2.92
N ARG A 131 -17.44 -3.87 2.18
CA ARG A 131 -17.33 -4.02 0.72
C ARG A 131 -17.38 -2.68 0.00
N GLU A 132 -18.32 -1.82 0.37
CA GLU A 132 -18.46 -0.49 -0.24
C GLU A 132 -17.26 0.40 0.06
N THR A 133 -16.73 0.35 1.30
CA THR A 133 -15.53 1.11 1.68
C THR A 133 -14.29 0.65 0.91
N ALA A 134 -14.15 -0.66 0.68
CA ALA A 134 -13.02 -1.25 -0.01
C ALA A 134 -13.09 -1.12 -1.54
N ARG A 135 -14.26 -0.76 -2.09
CA ARG A 135 -14.52 -0.82 -3.54
C ARG A 135 -13.53 0.08 -4.29
N PRO A 136 -12.78 -0.47 -5.27
CA PRO A 136 -11.89 0.34 -6.09
C PRO A 136 -12.67 1.44 -6.81
N ALA A 137 -12.07 2.63 -6.92
CA ALA A 137 -12.65 3.68 -7.74
C ALA A 137 -12.77 3.19 -9.20
N PRO A 138 -13.86 3.55 -9.92
CA PRO A 138 -13.97 3.21 -11.33
C PRO A 138 -12.78 3.77 -12.12
N PRO A 139 -12.30 3.06 -13.16
CA PRO A 139 -11.25 3.58 -14.03
C PRO A 139 -11.71 4.92 -14.61
N ARG A 140 -10.85 5.94 -14.50
CA ARG A 140 -11.06 7.24 -15.13
C ARG A 140 -10.68 7.19 -16.60
#